data_AF-A0A9P7K308-F1
#
_entry.id   AF-A0A9P7K308-F1
#
_cell.length_a   1.000
_cell.length_b   1.000
_cell.length_c   1.000
_cell.angle_alpha   90.00
_cell.angle_beta   90.00
_cell.angle_gamma   90.00
#
_symmetry.space_group_name_H-M   'P 1'
#
loop_
_entity.id
_entity.type
_entity.pdbx_description
1 polymer ?
#
loop_
_entity_poly.entity_id
_entity_poly.type
_entity_poly.pdbx_seq_one_letter_code
_entity_poly.pdbx_strand_id
1 'polypeptide(L)'
;MRDVCKFRDHVVSAEDPHILEKNAPDHPSRAEPSSIGGDGLQWGSWFGFNDKGTTITSPALAFLVDIFVSTPTLIPPSERLGLGKSWFPTIALAIEFKAPIPRSSTKHSSHTVGVYSTGKFMNAGRHDAWVEVWTAPCNVGEGSEIPGWREEQVCLAVATQMAYTVPIEVNLARGKKKDVKL
;
A
#
# COMPACT_ATOMS: atom_id res chain seq x y z
N MET A 1 -17.05 24.50 -7.34
CA MET A 1 -16.31 23.32 -7.83
C MET A 1 -15.41 22.91 -6.68
N ARG A 2 -15.54 21.69 -6.12
CA ARG A 2 -14.62 21.26 -5.04
C ARG A 2 -13.32 20.84 -5.71
N ASP A 3 -12.22 21.53 -5.40
CA ASP A 3 -10.90 21.09 -5.83
C ASP A 3 -10.63 19.72 -5.21
N VAL A 4 -10.65 18.69 -6.04
CA VAL A 4 -10.30 17.34 -5.62
C VAL A 4 -8.79 17.29 -5.56
N CYS A 5 -8.23 17.12 -4.36
CA CYS A 5 -6.79 16.92 -4.19
C CYS A 5 -6.34 15.66 -4.95
N LYS A 6 -5.39 15.81 -5.88
CA LYS A 6 -4.80 14.72 -6.65
C LYS A 6 -3.42 14.39 -6.11
N PHE A 7 -3.36 13.61 -5.03
CA PHE A 7 -2.09 13.25 -4.39
C PHE A 7 -1.08 12.61 -5.34
N ARG A 8 -1.54 11.88 -6.36
CA ARG A 8 -0.68 11.27 -7.38
C ARG A 8 0.25 12.26 -8.10
N ASP A 9 -0.14 13.54 -8.18
CA ASP A 9 0.67 14.56 -8.87
C ASP A 9 1.83 15.04 -7.96
N HIS A 10 1.79 14.72 -6.67
CA HIS A 10 2.77 15.10 -5.64
C HIS A 10 3.67 13.96 -5.16
N VAL A 11 3.40 12.73 -5.60
CA VAL A 11 4.21 11.55 -5.27
C VAL A 11 4.72 10.87 -6.53
N VAL A 12 5.88 10.25 -6.44
CA VAL A 12 6.41 9.29 -7.41
C VAL A 12 6.43 7.92 -6.75
N SER A 13 6.14 6.87 -7.52
CA SER A 13 6.21 5.51 -7.03
C SER A 13 6.95 4.60 -8.02
N ALA A 14 7.66 3.62 -7.49
CA ALA A 14 8.27 2.53 -8.24
C ALA A 14 7.92 1.21 -7.56
N GLU A 15 6.96 0.50 -8.15
CA GLU A 15 6.46 -0.78 -7.67
C GLU A 15 7.52 -1.88 -7.85
N ASP A 16 7.63 -2.78 -6.88
CA ASP A 16 8.55 -3.92 -6.96
C ASP A 16 7.85 -5.12 -7.63
N PRO A 17 8.20 -5.47 -8.89
CA PRO A 17 7.55 -6.55 -9.61
C PRO A 17 7.80 -7.91 -8.94
N HIS A 18 8.94 -8.11 -8.27
CA HIS A 18 9.27 -9.39 -7.64
C HIS A 18 8.38 -9.67 -6.43
N ILE A 19 7.90 -8.62 -5.74
CA ILE A 19 6.92 -8.79 -4.65
C ILE A 19 5.56 -9.15 -5.23
N LEU A 20 5.16 -8.52 -6.33
CA LEU A 20 3.89 -8.81 -6.99
C LEU A 20 3.82 -10.20 -7.60
N GLU A 21 4.92 -10.69 -8.18
CA GLU A 21 5.01 -12.04 -8.75
C GLU A 21 4.67 -13.14 -7.72
N LYS A 22 4.91 -12.88 -6.42
CA LYS A 22 4.55 -13.81 -5.34
C LYS A 22 3.04 -14.06 -5.20
N ASN A 23 2.22 -13.18 -5.77
CA ASN A 23 0.77 -13.32 -5.76
C ASN A 23 0.25 -14.25 -6.86
N ALA A 24 1.09 -14.68 -7.81
CA ALA A 24 0.66 -15.56 -8.87
C ALA A 24 0.09 -16.88 -8.30
N PRO A 25 -0.98 -17.45 -8.90
CA PRO A 25 -1.63 -18.66 -8.38
C PRO A 25 -0.69 -19.85 -8.18
N ASP A 26 0.32 -19.95 -9.03
CA ASP A 26 1.31 -21.03 -9.11
C ASP A 26 2.66 -20.68 -8.44
N HIS A 27 2.76 -19.52 -7.78
CA HIS A 27 4.01 -19.12 -7.15
C HIS A 27 4.32 -20.01 -5.92
N PRO A 28 5.57 -20.50 -5.75
CA PRO A 28 5.93 -21.45 -4.69
C PRO A 28 5.80 -20.91 -3.26
N SER A 29 5.66 -19.60 -3.08
CA SER A 29 5.38 -19.00 -1.76
C SER A 29 3.89 -19.01 -1.39
N ARG A 30 3.00 -19.49 -2.26
CA ARG A 30 1.56 -19.51 -1.98
C ARG A 30 1.24 -20.60 -0.96
N ALA A 31 0.29 -20.26 -0.09
CA ALA A 31 -0.27 -21.19 0.88
C ALA A 31 -1.04 -22.32 0.16
N GLU A 32 -0.65 -23.56 0.38
CA GLU A 32 -1.43 -24.72 -0.06
C GLU A 32 -2.72 -24.88 0.77
N PRO A 33 -3.78 -25.54 0.28
CA PRO A 33 -5.02 -25.74 1.03
C PRO A 33 -4.84 -26.42 2.39
N SER A 34 -3.78 -27.20 2.55
CA SER A 34 -3.41 -27.89 3.80
C SER A 34 -2.56 -27.02 4.75
N SER A 35 -2.10 -25.85 4.31
CA SER A 35 -1.29 -24.95 5.11
C SER A 35 -2.16 -24.08 6.02
N ILE A 36 -1.76 -23.97 7.29
CA ILE A 36 -2.42 -23.08 8.25
C ILE A 36 -1.68 -21.75 8.25
N GLY A 37 -2.39 -20.66 7.96
CA GLY A 37 -1.87 -19.30 8.14
C GLY A 37 -0.77 -18.88 7.17
N GLY A 38 -0.77 -19.42 5.95
CA GLY A 38 0.28 -19.18 4.95
C GLY A 38 0.45 -17.72 4.49
N ASP A 39 1.38 -17.54 3.55
CA ASP A 39 1.82 -16.21 3.13
C ASP A 39 0.71 -15.54 2.30
N GLY A 40 0.14 -14.47 2.87
CA GLY A 40 -0.94 -13.69 2.25
C GLY A 40 -0.51 -13.00 0.96
N LEU A 41 -1.40 -12.16 0.43
CA LEU A 41 -1.09 -11.34 -0.75
C LEU A 41 -0.14 -10.20 -0.36
N GLN A 42 0.86 -9.94 -1.19
CA GLN A 42 1.94 -9.00 -0.91
C GLN A 42 1.97 -7.89 -1.95
N TRP A 43 2.37 -6.70 -1.52
CA TRP A 43 2.65 -5.60 -2.41
C TRP A 43 3.76 -4.74 -1.83
N GLY A 44 4.60 -4.19 -2.69
CA GLY A 44 5.64 -3.28 -2.26
C GLY A 44 5.95 -2.26 -3.33
N SER A 45 6.22 -1.04 -2.90
CA SER A 45 6.62 0.05 -3.78
C SER A 45 7.50 1.03 -3.03
N TRP A 46 8.46 1.59 -3.74
CA TRP A 46 9.13 2.81 -3.31
C TRP A 46 8.21 4.00 -3.53
N PHE A 47 8.19 4.93 -2.58
CA PHE A 47 7.43 6.18 -2.67
C PHE A 47 8.33 7.36 -2.37
N GLY A 48 8.36 8.32 -3.27
CA GLY A 48 9.04 9.60 -3.10
C GLY A 48 8.08 10.78 -3.21
N PHE A 49 8.40 11.90 -2.54
CA PHE A 49 7.73 13.17 -2.81
C PHE A 49 8.38 13.90 -3.98
N ASN A 50 7.56 14.41 -4.92
CA ASN A 50 8.06 15.08 -6.14
C ASN A 50 8.68 16.46 -5.86
N ASP A 51 8.22 17.12 -4.79
CA ASP A 51 8.74 18.42 -4.41
C ASP A 51 10.07 18.28 -3.67
N LYS A 52 11.11 18.91 -4.22
CA LYS A 52 12.47 18.89 -3.64
C LYS A 52 12.52 19.50 -2.23
N GLY A 53 11.60 20.41 -1.90
CA GLY A 53 11.50 20.99 -0.56
C GLY A 53 10.82 20.09 0.47
N THR A 54 10.12 19.03 0.03
CA THR A 54 9.30 18.18 0.89
C THR A 54 10.07 16.93 1.31
N THR A 55 10.38 16.81 2.60
CA THR A 55 11.02 15.62 3.17
C THR A 55 10.01 14.71 3.87
N ILE A 56 10.41 13.46 4.11
CA ILE A 56 9.65 12.53 4.95
C ILE A 56 9.60 13.09 6.37
N THR A 57 8.39 13.21 6.90
CA THR A 57 8.11 13.66 8.27
C THR A 57 7.26 12.61 9.00
N SER A 58 7.22 12.64 10.33
CA SER A 58 6.40 11.69 11.09
C SER A 58 4.91 11.75 10.70
N PRO A 59 4.28 12.92 10.48
CA PRO A 59 2.92 12.97 9.96
C PRO A 59 2.77 12.34 8.56
N ALA A 60 3.78 12.47 7.69
CA ALA A 60 3.74 11.85 6.37
C ALA A 60 3.69 10.31 6.44
N LEU A 61 4.27 9.70 7.48
CA LEU A 61 4.19 8.25 7.67
C LEU A 61 2.75 7.77 7.83
N ALA A 62 1.85 8.58 8.42
CA ALA A 62 0.43 8.23 8.53
C ALA A 62 -0.29 8.20 7.18
N PHE A 63 0.15 9.02 6.23
CA PHE A 63 -0.31 8.95 4.84
C PHE A 63 0.29 7.73 4.12
N LEU A 64 1.59 7.49 4.29
CA LEU A 64 2.32 6.43 3.60
C LEU A 64 1.83 5.02 3.95
N VAL A 65 1.32 4.82 5.18
CA VAL A 65 0.74 3.53 5.59
C VAL A 65 -0.66 3.25 5.03
N ASP A 66 -1.34 4.21 4.40
CA ASP A 66 -2.73 4.08 3.89
C ASP A 66 -2.81 4.15 2.35
N ILE A 67 -1.68 4.37 1.65
CA ILE A 67 -1.63 4.54 0.19
C ILE A 67 -1.26 3.27 -0.60
N PHE A 68 -1.29 2.11 0.06
CA PHE A 68 -0.95 0.83 -0.56
C PHE A 68 -2.08 0.28 -1.43
N VAL A 69 -1.76 -0.71 -2.26
CA VAL A 69 -2.77 -1.42 -3.05
C VAL A 69 -3.55 -2.38 -2.15
N SER A 70 -4.85 -2.12 -1.97
CA SER A 70 -5.70 -2.94 -1.10
C SER A 70 -5.72 -4.41 -1.51
N THR A 71 -5.68 -5.31 -0.51
CA THR A 71 -5.64 -6.77 -0.65
C THR A 71 -6.56 -7.35 -1.73
N PRO A 72 -7.83 -6.96 -1.87
CA PRO A 72 -8.71 -7.53 -2.91
C PRO A 72 -8.25 -7.21 -4.34
N THR A 73 -7.50 -6.13 -4.54
CA THR A 73 -6.92 -5.75 -5.85
C THR A 73 -5.71 -6.61 -6.21
N LEU A 74 -5.07 -7.26 -5.23
CA LEU A 74 -3.91 -8.12 -5.43
C LEU A 74 -4.29 -9.57 -5.76
N ILE A 75 -5.55 -9.97 -5.58
CA ILE A 75 -6.04 -11.31 -5.93
C ILE A 75 -5.86 -11.53 -7.44
N PRO A 76 -5.32 -12.66 -7.92
CA PRO A 76 -5.26 -12.96 -9.35
C PRO A 76 -6.65 -12.93 -10.01
N PRO A 77 -6.79 -12.42 -11.24
CA PRO A 77 -8.09 -12.34 -11.92
C PRO A 77 -8.88 -13.67 -11.98
N SER A 78 -8.17 -14.80 -12.08
CA SER A 78 -8.75 -16.15 -12.07
C SER A 78 -9.41 -16.53 -10.73
N GLU A 79 -9.03 -15.88 -9.63
CA GLU A 79 -9.47 -16.18 -8.27
C GLU A 79 -10.46 -15.15 -7.72
N ARG A 80 -10.75 -14.07 -8.46
CA ARG A 80 -11.67 -12.98 -8.06
C ARG A 80 -13.15 -13.35 -8.18
N LEU A 81 -13.54 -14.56 -7.80
CA LEU A 81 -14.91 -15.04 -7.94
C LEU A 81 -15.87 -14.18 -7.10
N GLY A 82 -16.76 -13.45 -7.78
CA GLY A 82 -17.75 -12.57 -7.13
C GLY A 82 -17.24 -11.20 -6.71
N LEU A 83 -15.95 -10.90 -6.88
CA LEU A 83 -15.40 -9.56 -6.63
C LEU A 83 -15.55 -8.69 -7.88
N GLY A 84 -16.66 -7.95 -7.94
CA GLY A 84 -16.91 -6.96 -8.98
C GLY A 84 -16.08 -5.68 -8.80
N LYS A 85 -16.38 -4.65 -9.61
CA LYS A 85 -15.79 -3.32 -9.44
C LYS A 85 -16.14 -2.80 -8.05
N SER A 86 -15.15 -2.68 -7.18
CA SER A 86 -15.34 -2.35 -5.77
C SER A 86 -14.43 -1.20 -5.35
N TRP A 87 -14.78 -0.53 -4.26
CA TRP A 87 -13.91 0.40 -3.55
C TRP A 87 -13.75 -0.05 -2.10
N PHE A 88 -12.68 0.38 -1.46
CA PHE A 88 -12.20 -0.21 -0.21
C PHE A 88 -12.06 0.82 0.92
N PRO A 89 -13.17 1.31 1.54
CA PRO A 89 -13.07 2.23 2.66
C PRO A 89 -12.32 1.60 3.83
N THR A 90 -11.29 2.29 4.31
CA THR A 90 -10.65 2.04 5.61
C THR A 90 -11.67 2.26 6.74
N ILE A 91 -11.84 1.24 7.59
CA ILE A 91 -12.68 1.30 8.80
C ILE A 91 -11.85 1.64 10.02
N ALA A 92 -10.68 1.01 10.15
CA ALA A 92 -9.77 1.23 11.25
C ALA A 92 -8.33 1.19 10.74
N LEU A 93 -7.51 2.10 11.26
CA LEU A 93 -6.07 2.18 11.01
C LEU A 93 -5.38 2.39 12.34
N ALA A 94 -4.49 1.47 12.70
CA ALA A 94 -3.63 1.59 13.88
C ALA A 94 -2.18 1.66 13.42
N ILE A 95 -1.47 2.69 13.88
CA ILE A 95 -0.11 3.01 13.43
C ILE A 95 0.83 2.96 14.64
N GLU A 96 1.95 2.30 14.47
CA GLU A 96 3.04 2.26 15.43
C GLU A 96 4.29 2.88 14.81
N PHE A 97 4.77 3.98 15.40
CA PHE A 97 6.05 4.58 15.05
C PHE A 97 7.18 3.79 15.72
N LYS A 98 8.03 3.15 14.93
CA LYS A 98 9.05 2.21 15.42
C LYS A 98 10.41 2.87 15.63
N ALA A 99 10.76 3.85 14.81
CA ALA A 99 12.04 4.54 14.89
C ALA A 99 11.92 6.02 14.49
N PRO A 100 12.82 6.89 14.98
CA PRO A 100 12.94 8.24 14.45
C PRO A 100 13.40 8.20 12.99
N ILE A 101 12.96 9.16 12.18
CA ILE A 101 13.40 9.30 10.79
C ILE A 101 14.88 9.71 10.78
N PRO A 102 15.78 8.91 10.18
CA PRO A 102 17.19 9.27 10.11
C PRO A 102 17.42 10.57 9.32
N ARG A 103 18.50 11.27 9.62
CA ARG A 103 18.92 12.42 8.81
C ARG A 103 19.35 11.93 7.42
N SER A 104 19.15 12.79 6.41
CA SER A 104 19.63 12.53 5.05
C SER A 104 21.12 12.22 5.08
N SER A 105 21.52 11.13 4.42
CA SER A 105 22.91 10.70 4.32
C SER A 105 23.14 9.92 3.03
N THR A 106 24.36 9.42 2.82
CA THR A 106 24.65 8.51 1.70
C THR A 106 23.94 7.16 1.82
N LYS A 107 23.36 6.85 2.99
CA LYS A 107 22.65 5.59 3.26
C LYS A 107 21.13 5.75 3.32
N HIS A 108 20.63 6.98 3.47
CA HIS A 108 19.21 7.25 3.66
C HIS A 108 18.77 8.46 2.84
N SER A 109 17.81 8.24 1.95
CA SER A 109 17.04 9.30 1.32
C SER A 109 16.20 10.04 2.37
N SER A 110 16.09 11.36 2.22
CA SER A 110 15.17 12.19 3.00
C SER A 110 13.80 12.37 2.32
N HIS A 111 13.62 11.85 1.10
CA HIS A 111 12.41 12.06 0.28
C HIS A 111 11.70 10.76 -0.08
N THR A 112 12.39 9.62 0.03
CA THR A 112 11.90 8.32 -0.41
C THR A 112 11.85 7.31 0.73
N VAL A 113 10.79 6.52 0.76
CA VAL A 113 10.60 5.36 1.64
C VAL A 113 10.21 4.13 0.83
N GLY A 114 10.47 2.95 1.36
CA GLY A 114 9.83 1.72 0.91
C GLY A 114 8.54 1.50 1.67
N VAL A 115 7.44 1.23 0.97
CA VAL A 115 6.19 0.79 1.58
C VAL A 115 5.97 -0.66 1.17
N TYR A 116 5.81 -1.53 2.17
CA TYR A 116 5.50 -2.94 1.99
C TYR A 116 4.19 -3.24 2.69
N SER A 117 3.31 -4.01 2.06
CA SER A 117 2.04 -4.41 2.65
C SER A 117 1.75 -5.88 2.40
N THR A 118 1.09 -6.51 3.36
CA THR A 118 0.55 -7.87 3.23
C THR A 118 -0.89 -7.92 3.68
N GLY A 119 -1.73 -8.71 3.01
CA GLY A 119 -3.10 -8.97 3.42
C GLY A 119 -3.36 -10.46 3.50
N LYS A 120 -3.92 -10.93 4.61
CA LYS A 120 -4.03 -12.37 4.90
C LYS A 120 -5.44 -12.89 4.80
N PHE A 121 -6.45 -12.07 5.07
CA PHE A 121 -7.82 -12.53 5.09
C PHE A 121 -8.79 -11.57 4.40
N MET A 122 -9.79 -12.18 3.77
CA MET A 122 -10.97 -11.50 3.27
C MET A 122 -12.19 -12.32 3.67
N ASN A 123 -13.07 -11.77 4.49
CA ASN A 123 -14.27 -12.46 4.97
C ASN A 123 -15.45 -11.50 5.15
N ALA A 124 -16.62 -11.89 4.64
CA ALA A 124 -17.85 -11.12 4.71
C ALA A 124 -17.67 -9.64 4.29
N GLY A 125 -16.89 -9.43 3.21
CA GLY A 125 -16.56 -8.11 2.69
C GLY A 125 -15.49 -7.35 3.48
N ARG A 126 -14.99 -7.84 4.62
CA ARG A 126 -13.88 -7.21 5.36
C ARG A 126 -12.56 -7.81 4.90
N HIS A 127 -11.53 -7.00 4.85
CA HIS A 127 -10.17 -7.45 4.59
C HIS A 127 -9.17 -6.67 5.45
N ASP A 128 -8.03 -7.29 5.69
CA ASP A 128 -6.92 -6.69 6.42
C ASP A 128 -5.79 -6.24 5.51
N ALA A 129 -4.96 -5.36 6.07
CA ALA A 129 -3.59 -5.18 5.64
C ALA A 129 -2.68 -4.95 6.86
N TRP A 130 -1.49 -5.53 6.80
CA TRP A 130 -0.33 -5.17 7.58
C TRP A 130 0.61 -4.38 6.68
N VAL A 131 1.05 -3.20 7.10
CA VAL A 131 1.86 -2.28 6.30
C VAL A 131 3.12 -1.90 7.06
N GLU A 132 4.23 -1.79 6.37
CA GLU A 132 5.53 -1.39 6.90
C GLU A 132 6.11 -0.27 6.04
N VAL A 133 6.69 0.73 6.70
CA VAL A 133 7.37 1.85 6.04
C VAL A 133 8.84 1.81 6.45
N TRP A 134 9.70 1.68 5.45
CA TRP A 134 11.15 1.51 5.60
C TRP A 134 11.90 2.69 4.98
N THR A 135 13.07 3.03 5.51
CA THR A 135 13.96 3.98 4.83
C THR A 135 14.39 3.47 3.46
N ALA A 136 14.61 4.39 2.52
CA ALA A 136 15.16 4.09 1.21
C ALA A 136 16.64 4.49 1.12
N PRO A 137 17.48 3.74 0.38
CA PRO A 137 18.89 4.08 0.20
C PRO A 137 19.11 5.30 -0.71
N CYS A 138 18.17 5.58 -1.62
CA CYS A 138 18.23 6.67 -2.58
C CYS A 138 16.82 7.12 -3.00
N ASN A 139 16.72 8.14 -3.86
CA ASN A 139 15.44 8.58 -4.40
C ASN A 139 14.97 7.71 -5.56
N VAL A 140 13.65 7.64 -5.76
CA VAL A 140 13.09 6.93 -6.93
C VAL A 140 13.63 7.55 -8.23
N GLY A 141 14.16 6.70 -9.12
CA GLY A 141 14.74 7.11 -10.41
C GLY A 141 16.18 7.62 -10.31
N GLU A 142 16.78 7.62 -9.11
CA GLU A 142 18.16 8.00 -8.88
C GLU A 142 18.96 6.81 -8.31
N GLY A 143 20.28 6.86 -8.46
CA GLY A 143 21.20 5.90 -7.86
C GLY A 143 21.24 4.54 -8.54
N SER A 144 22.06 3.66 -7.96
CA SER A 144 22.19 2.25 -8.32
C SER A 144 22.09 1.41 -7.05
N GLU A 145 21.75 0.14 -7.17
CA GLU A 145 21.78 -0.76 -6.01
C GLU A 145 23.19 -0.78 -5.39
N ILE A 146 23.29 -0.44 -4.11
CA ILE A 146 24.55 -0.40 -3.36
C ILE A 146 24.62 -1.67 -2.51
N PRO A 147 25.67 -2.50 -2.59
CA PRO A 147 25.81 -3.67 -1.72
C PRO A 147 25.67 -3.29 -0.24
N GLY A 148 24.89 -4.07 0.52
CA GLY A 148 24.69 -3.82 1.94
C GLY A 148 23.58 -2.80 2.29
N TRP A 149 22.79 -2.35 1.30
CA TRP A 149 21.78 -1.31 1.54
C TRP A 149 20.64 -1.77 2.45
N ARG A 150 20.32 -3.08 2.45
CA ARG A 150 19.23 -3.66 3.22
C ARG A 150 19.52 -3.65 4.72
N GLU A 151 20.78 -3.87 5.09
CA GLU A 151 21.29 -3.91 6.46
C GLU A 151 21.21 -2.53 7.13
N GLU A 152 21.22 -1.47 6.34
CA GLU A 152 21.08 -0.09 6.81
C GLU A 152 19.62 0.37 6.85
N GLN A 153 18.66 -0.41 6.34
CA GLN A 153 17.27 -0.01 6.39
C GLN A 153 16.74 0.05 7.81
N VAL A 154 15.92 1.07 8.07
CA VAL A 154 15.26 1.29 9.36
C VAL A 154 13.76 1.24 9.13
N CYS A 155 13.06 0.39 9.89
CA CYS A 155 11.60 0.39 9.94
C CYS A 155 11.14 1.63 10.69
N LEU A 156 10.49 2.56 9.99
CA LEU A 156 10.03 3.84 10.54
C LEU A 156 8.66 3.69 11.22
N ALA A 157 7.75 2.99 10.56
CA ALA A 157 6.41 2.75 11.06
C ALA A 157 5.87 1.42 10.56
N VAL A 158 4.97 0.83 11.33
CA VAL A 158 4.10 -0.26 10.88
C VAL A 158 2.65 0.12 11.12
N ALA A 159 1.73 -0.48 10.39
CA ALA A 159 0.32 -0.28 10.59
C ALA A 159 -0.49 -1.57 10.38
N THR A 160 -1.60 -1.65 11.10
CA THR A 160 -2.69 -2.57 10.77
C THR A 160 -3.88 -1.78 10.27
N GLN A 161 -4.47 -2.25 9.19
CA GLN A 161 -5.66 -1.68 8.59
C GLN A 161 -6.75 -2.73 8.46
N MET A 162 -7.96 -2.35 8.82
CA MET A 162 -9.18 -3.07 8.45
C MET A 162 -9.95 -2.20 7.47
N ALA A 163 -10.32 -2.78 6.32
CA ALA A 163 -11.14 -2.12 5.32
C ALA A 163 -12.33 -2.99 4.92
N TYR A 164 -13.32 -2.36 4.30
CA TYR A 164 -14.51 -3.03 3.81
C TYR A 164 -14.57 -2.97 2.29
N THR A 165 -15.10 -4.00 1.65
CA THR A 165 -15.26 -4.11 0.21
C THR A 165 -16.68 -3.69 -0.13
N VAL A 166 -16.81 -2.58 -0.84
CA VAL A 166 -18.10 -2.03 -1.23
C VAL A 166 -18.23 -2.08 -2.76
N PRO A 167 -19.24 -2.78 -3.30
CA PRO A 167 -19.50 -2.78 -4.73
C PRO A 167 -19.83 -1.36 -5.24
N ILE A 168 -19.22 -0.94 -6.35
CA ILE A 168 -19.44 0.39 -6.94
C ILE A 168 -20.87 0.52 -7.47
N GLU A 169 -21.52 -0.58 -7.81
CA GLU A 169 -22.90 -0.63 -8.31
C GLU A 169 -23.88 0.02 -7.33
N VAL A 170 -23.64 -0.09 -6.02
CA VAL A 170 -24.46 0.56 -4.99
C VAL A 170 -24.41 2.08 -5.12
N ASN A 171 -23.21 2.63 -5.36
CA ASN A 171 -23.02 4.07 -5.53
C ASN A 171 -23.60 4.55 -6.85
N LEU A 172 -23.43 3.79 -7.94
CA LEU A 172 -24.01 4.12 -9.24
C LEU A 172 -25.55 4.11 -9.20
N ALA A 173 -26.15 3.11 -8.56
CA ALA A 173 -27.60 3.02 -8.39
C ALA A 173 -28.17 4.18 -7.56
N ARG A 174 -27.45 4.61 -6.50
CA ARG A 174 -27.83 5.78 -5.69
C ARG A 174 -27.62 7.10 -6.43
N GLY A 175 -26.55 7.20 -7.22
CA GLY A 175 -26.26 8.38 -8.05
C GLY A 175 -27.35 8.62 -9.11
N LYS A 176 -27.83 7.56 -9.77
CA LYS A 176 -28.92 7.62 -10.74
C LYS A 176 -30.29 7.97 -10.13
N LYS A 177 -30.49 7.73 -8.83
CA LYS A 177 -31.74 8.08 -8.12
C LYS A 177 -31.87 9.58 -7.80
N LYS A 178 -30.83 10.39 -8.00
CA LYS A 178 -30.86 11.84 -7.75
C LYS A 178 -31.58 12.69 -8.81
N ASP A 179 -32.21 12.07 -9.81
CA ASP A 179 -33.15 12.75 -10.72
C ASP A 179 -34.58 12.86 -10.15
N VAL A 180 -34.82 12.44 -8.90
CA VAL A 180 -36.06 12.78 -8.19
C VAL A 180 -35.87 14.15 -7.53
N LYS A 181 -36.45 15.15 -8.19
CA LYS A 181 -36.47 16.58 -7.84
C LYS A 181 -36.74 16.85 -6.36
N LEU A 182 -36.03 17.86 -5.83
CA LEU A 182 -36.46 18.69 -4.69
C LEU A 182 -37.85 19.28 -4.96
#